data_AF-A0A428JTV0-F1
#
_entry.id   AF-A0A428JTV0-F1
#
_cell.length_a   1.000
_cell.length_b   1.000
_cell.length_c   1.000
_cell.angle_alpha   90.00
_cell.angle_beta   90.00
_cell.angle_gamma   90.00
#
_symmetry.space_group_name_H-M   'P 1'
#
loop_
_entity.id
_entity.type
_entity.pdbx_description
1 polymer ?
#
loop_
_entity_poly.entity_id
_entity_poly.type
_entity_poly.pdbx_seq_one_letter_code
_entity_poly.pdbx_strand_id
1 'polypeptide(L)'
;MRFLLFLTAASAAALLHTTACQRNVAVTTPTDAPQTGLAGSVSTPAPTSANTVEPTPDNQPAFDDRKRPKWLEDRIQQHLNEKKANPPIHIYSYQFNGATVYYETSPCCDQYTTLYAADGKVLCHPDGGFTGRGDGKCADFSKNRTEEKLVWQDPR
;
A
#
# COMPACT_ATOMS: atom_id res chain seq x y z
N MET A 1 24.67 -49.84 -42.84
CA MET A 1 24.79 -51.08 -42.05
C MET A 1 24.81 -50.67 -40.58
N ARG A 2 23.63 -50.58 -39.94
CA ARG A 2 23.23 -51.39 -38.77
C ARG A 2 24.34 -51.59 -37.74
N PHE A 3 24.18 -51.04 -36.52
CA PHE A 3 23.65 -51.82 -35.41
C PHE A 3 23.16 -50.90 -34.28
N LEU A 4 21.90 -51.11 -33.88
CA LEU A 4 21.31 -50.66 -32.63
C LEU A 4 21.91 -51.46 -31.48
N LEU A 5 22.17 -50.83 -30.34
CA LEU A 5 22.20 -51.51 -29.04
C LEU A 5 21.76 -50.51 -27.96
N PHE A 6 20.56 -50.77 -27.46
CA PHE A 6 20.00 -50.24 -26.22
C PHE A 6 20.80 -50.77 -25.04
N LEU A 7 21.11 -49.92 -24.05
CA LEU A 7 21.19 -50.36 -22.65
C LEU A 7 20.87 -49.21 -21.69
N THR A 8 19.95 -49.54 -20.80
CA THR A 8 19.25 -48.74 -19.79
C THR A 8 20.03 -48.65 -18.47
N ALA A 9 19.54 -47.77 -17.59
CA ALA A 9 19.76 -47.67 -16.13
C ALA A 9 20.88 -46.69 -15.71
N ALA A 10 20.75 -45.88 -14.65
CA ALA A 10 19.77 -45.87 -13.56
C ALA A 10 19.56 -44.42 -13.06
N SER A 11 18.31 -44.07 -12.79
CA SER A 11 17.94 -42.81 -12.13
C SER A 11 18.28 -42.88 -10.65
N ALA A 12 19.23 -42.05 -10.20
CA ALA A 12 19.47 -41.84 -8.77
C ALA A 12 18.57 -40.69 -8.28
N ALA A 13 17.39 -41.03 -7.78
CA ALA A 13 16.51 -40.08 -7.09
C ALA A 13 17.03 -39.88 -5.66
N ALA A 14 17.75 -38.78 -5.42
CA ALA A 14 18.14 -38.36 -4.08
C ALA A 14 16.94 -37.69 -3.38
N LEU A 15 16.29 -38.42 -2.48
CA LEU A 15 15.24 -37.92 -1.59
C LEU A 15 15.86 -37.05 -0.50
N LEU A 16 15.88 -35.73 -0.70
CA LEU A 16 16.17 -34.75 0.35
C LEU A 16 14.92 -34.60 1.23
N HIS A 17 14.90 -35.28 2.38
CA HIS A 17 13.88 -35.06 3.41
C HIS A 17 14.23 -33.80 4.19
N THR A 18 13.70 -32.66 3.77
CA THR A 18 13.68 -31.45 4.59
C THR A 18 12.55 -31.60 5.62
N THR A 19 12.91 -31.91 6.86
CA THR A 19 12.00 -31.84 8.01
C THR A 19 11.58 -30.38 8.22
N ALA A 20 10.43 -30.01 7.68
CA ALA A 20 9.78 -28.74 7.99
C ALA A 20 9.17 -28.85 9.39
N CYS A 21 9.74 -28.16 10.38
CA CYS A 21 9.08 -27.95 11.67
C CYS A 21 7.87 -27.02 11.45
N GLN A 22 6.70 -27.59 11.16
CA GLN A 22 5.44 -26.87 11.26
C GLN A 22 5.13 -26.62 12.74
N ARG A 23 5.43 -25.41 13.23
CA ARG A 23 4.84 -24.93 14.49
C ARG A 23 3.39 -24.56 14.22
N ASN A 24 2.50 -25.53 14.41
CA ASN A 24 1.07 -25.29 14.50
C ASN A 24 0.80 -24.46 15.76
N VAL A 25 0.58 -23.16 15.61
CA VAL A 25 0.10 -22.30 16.70
C VAL A 25 -1.41 -22.38 16.71
N ALA A 26 -1.97 -23.14 17.65
CA ALA A 26 -3.40 -23.12 17.92
C ALA A 26 -3.73 -21.81 18.64
N VAL A 27 -4.45 -20.91 17.98
CA VAL A 27 -5.03 -19.72 18.62
C VAL A 27 -6.30 -20.17 19.35
N THR A 28 -6.14 -20.61 20.59
CA THR A 28 -7.27 -20.82 21.49
C THR A 28 -7.53 -19.49 22.21
N THR A 29 -8.44 -18.68 21.69
CA THR A 29 -9.05 -17.60 22.48
C THR A 29 -9.80 -18.26 23.64
N PRO A 30 -9.45 -17.98 24.91
CA PRO A 30 -10.27 -18.39 26.02
C PRO A 30 -11.56 -17.56 25.96
N THR A 31 -12.66 -18.19 25.57
CA THR A 31 -13.99 -17.67 25.88
C THR A 31 -14.27 -18.07 27.33
N ASP A 32 -13.86 -17.23 28.27
CA ASP A 32 -14.31 -17.41 29.65
C ASP A 32 -15.83 -17.19 29.69
N ALA A 33 -16.54 -18.18 30.22
CA ALA A 33 -17.95 -18.05 30.54
C ALA A 33 -18.08 -17.08 31.75
N PRO A 34 -19.13 -16.25 31.82
CA PRO A 34 -19.30 -15.33 32.94
C PRO A 34 -19.44 -16.12 34.24
N GLN A 35 -18.54 -15.88 35.21
CA GLN A 35 -18.66 -16.49 36.52
C GLN A 35 -19.84 -15.86 37.27
N THR A 36 -20.84 -16.69 37.62
CA THR A 36 -21.88 -16.34 38.57
C THR A 36 -21.32 -16.37 39.99
N GLY A 37 -20.87 -15.22 40.49
CA GLY A 37 -20.50 -15.01 41.89
C GLY A 37 -21.23 -13.81 42.47
N LEU A 38 -21.99 -14.00 43.55
CA LEU A 38 -22.61 -12.91 44.32
C LEU A 38 -21.49 -12.08 44.98
N ALA A 39 -21.30 -10.84 44.51
CA ALA A 39 -20.51 -9.82 45.18
C ALA A 39 -21.44 -8.74 45.76
N GLY A 40 -21.14 -8.34 46.99
CA GLY A 40 -21.97 -7.49 47.83
C GLY A 40 -22.31 -6.11 47.26
N SER A 41 -23.38 -5.57 47.83
CA SER A 41 -24.07 -4.33 47.49
C SER A 41 -23.19 -3.08 47.58
N VAL A 42 -22.58 -2.70 46.46
CA VAL A 42 -22.34 -1.30 46.09
C VAL A 42 -22.65 -1.19 44.61
N SER A 43 -23.76 -0.54 44.25
CA SER A 43 -24.10 -0.26 42.86
C SER A 43 -23.04 0.67 42.27
N THR A 44 -22.02 0.12 41.63
CA THR A 44 -21.26 0.86 40.62
C THR A 44 -22.22 1.10 39.46
N PRO A 45 -22.52 2.36 39.08
CA PRO A 45 -23.31 2.62 37.88
C PRO A 45 -22.63 1.93 36.70
N ALA A 46 -23.42 1.21 35.89
CA ALA A 46 -22.94 0.70 34.62
C ALA A 46 -22.25 1.84 33.85
N PRO A 47 -21.09 1.62 33.20
CA PRO A 47 -20.54 2.62 32.31
C PRO A 47 -21.59 2.90 31.24
N THR A 48 -22.20 4.08 31.29
CA THR A 48 -23.04 4.56 30.19
C THR A 48 -22.13 4.60 28.97
N SER A 49 -22.38 3.72 28.01
CA SER A 49 -21.83 3.82 26.66
C SER A 49 -22.43 5.07 26.03
N ALA A 50 -21.97 6.24 26.47
CA ALA A 50 -21.99 7.41 25.63
C ALA A 50 -21.14 7.02 24.43
N ASN A 51 -21.78 6.88 23.26
CA ASN A 51 -21.06 6.86 22.00
C ASN A 51 -20.39 8.23 21.86
N THR A 52 -19.26 8.41 22.55
CA THR A 52 -18.33 9.49 22.28
C THR A 52 -17.72 9.14 20.94
N VAL A 53 -18.42 9.50 19.87
CA VAL A 53 -17.80 9.67 18.56
C VAL A 53 -16.91 10.90 18.73
N GLU A 54 -15.76 10.70 19.38
CA GLU A 54 -14.69 11.67 19.31
C GLU A 54 -14.37 11.79 17.83
N PRO A 55 -14.59 12.96 17.19
CA PRO A 55 -14.30 13.10 15.79
C PRO A 55 -12.82 12.76 15.63
N THR A 56 -12.55 11.66 14.93
CA THR A 56 -11.19 11.31 14.57
C THR A 56 -10.61 12.54 13.86
N PRO A 57 -9.45 13.05 14.29
CA PRO A 57 -8.83 14.19 13.63
C PRO A 57 -8.76 13.91 12.14
N ASP A 58 -9.38 14.79 11.35
CA ASP A 58 -9.43 14.67 9.90
C ASP A 58 -8.02 14.91 9.36
N ASN A 59 -7.21 13.84 9.30
CA ASN A 59 -5.83 13.90 8.83
C ASN A 59 -5.77 13.80 7.30
N GLN A 60 -6.74 14.41 6.61
CA GLN A 60 -6.74 14.50 5.15
C GLN A 60 -5.84 15.66 4.72
N PRO A 61 -5.00 15.46 3.69
CA PRO A 61 -4.16 16.53 3.18
C PRO A 61 -5.03 17.66 2.63
N ALA A 62 -4.60 18.90 2.86
CA ALA A 62 -5.28 20.07 2.32
C ALA A 62 -5.35 19.99 0.79
N PHE A 63 -6.41 20.51 0.19
CA PHE A 63 -6.53 20.54 -1.26
C PHE A 63 -5.62 21.63 -1.87
N ASP A 64 -5.03 21.34 -3.03
CA ASP A 64 -4.27 22.31 -3.81
C ASP A 64 -5.21 23.16 -4.68
N ASP A 65 -5.42 24.41 -4.28
CA ASP A 65 -6.31 25.37 -4.95
C ASP A 65 -5.64 26.09 -6.14
N ARG A 66 -4.36 25.83 -6.41
CA ARG A 66 -3.65 26.42 -7.55
C ARG A 66 -4.22 25.90 -8.87
N LYS A 67 -4.22 26.77 -9.88
CA LYS A 67 -4.57 26.36 -11.25
C LYS A 67 -3.61 25.27 -11.73
N ARG A 68 -4.15 24.11 -12.11
CA ARG A 68 -3.35 22.99 -12.62
C ARG A 68 -2.71 23.32 -13.97
N PRO A 69 -1.45 22.92 -14.19
CA PRO A 69 -0.83 23.05 -15.51
C PRO A 69 -1.51 22.11 -16.51
N LYS A 70 -1.49 22.49 -17.80
CA LYS A 70 -2.21 21.74 -18.84
C LYS A 70 -1.79 20.26 -18.94
N TRP A 71 -0.50 19.96 -18.83
CA TRP A 71 -0.01 18.59 -18.86
C TRP A 71 -0.65 17.71 -17.77
N LEU A 72 -0.93 18.29 -16.60
CA LEU A 72 -1.50 17.58 -15.47
C LEU A 72 -2.99 17.34 -15.67
N GLU A 73 -3.70 18.31 -16.25
CA GLU A 73 -5.09 18.12 -16.67
C GLU A 73 -5.19 17.01 -17.72
N ASP A 74 -4.29 17.00 -18.70
CA ASP A 74 -4.24 15.97 -19.74
C ASP A 74 -3.95 14.58 -19.13
N ARG A 75 -3.07 14.49 -18.11
CA ARG A 75 -2.82 13.26 -17.36
C ARG A 75 -4.06 12.77 -16.59
N ILE A 76 -4.78 13.69 -15.95
CA ILE A 76 -6.05 13.38 -15.27
C ILE A 76 -7.08 12.84 -16.27
N GLN A 77 -7.22 13.48 -17.43
CA GLN A 77 -8.13 13.02 -18.47
C GLN A 77 -7.76 11.63 -18.98
N GLN A 78 -6.46 11.32 -19.08
CA GLN A 78 -6.02 9.97 -19.43
C GLN A 78 -6.56 8.92 -18.44
N HIS A 79 -6.42 9.14 -17.13
CA HIS A 79 -6.94 8.19 -16.13
C HIS A 79 -8.46 8.04 -16.18
N LEU A 80 -9.19 9.14 -16.41
CA LEU A 80 -10.64 9.11 -16.55
C LEU A 80 -11.11 8.30 -17.77
N ASN A 81 -10.28 8.25 -18.82
CA ASN A 81 -10.53 7.44 -20.03
C ASN A 81 -10.06 5.98 -19.90
N GLU A 82 -9.20 5.69 -18.92
CA GLU A 82 -8.80 4.33 -18.58
C GLU A 82 -9.87 3.61 -17.74
N LYS A 83 -9.74 2.28 -17.61
CA LYS A 83 -10.59 1.51 -16.71
C LYS A 83 -10.42 2.02 -15.27
N LYS A 84 -11.53 2.12 -14.54
CA LYS A 84 -11.52 2.46 -13.11
C LYS A 84 -10.48 1.62 -12.36
N ALA A 85 -9.61 2.31 -11.62
CA ALA A 85 -8.62 1.71 -10.75
C ALA A 85 -9.21 1.35 -9.37
N ASN A 86 -8.60 0.40 -8.68
CA ASN A 86 -8.89 0.09 -7.28
C ASN A 86 -7.58 -0.27 -6.57
N PRO A 87 -7.11 0.53 -5.58
CA PRO A 87 -7.70 1.76 -5.08
C PRO A 87 -7.72 2.91 -6.11
N PRO A 88 -8.51 3.98 -5.86
CA PRO A 88 -8.50 5.18 -6.70
C PRO A 88 -7.10 5.79 -6.83
N ILE A 89 -6.80 6.30 -8.02
CA ILE A 89 -5.55 7.03 -8.26
C ILE A 89 -5.67 8.41 -7.59
N HIS A 90 -4.63 8.80 -6.88
CA HIS A 90 -4.46 10.12 -6.31
C HIS A 90 -3.25 10.80 -6.98
N ILE A 91 -3.35 12.11 -7.11
CA ILE A 91 -2.24 12.99 -7.43
C ILE A 91 -2.10 14.01 -6.31
N TYR A 92 -0.91 14.07 -5.75
CA TYR A 92 -0.52 15.02 -4.71
C TYR A 92 0.52 15.99 -5.25
N SER A 93 0.54 17.19 -4.70
CA SER A 93 1.68 18.11 -4.82
C SER A 93 2.49 18.11 -3.55
N TYR A 94 3.80 18.25 -3.67
CA TYR A 94 4.73 18.43 -2.57
C TYR A 94 5.74 19.52 -2.90
N GLN A 95 6.37 20.06 -1.85
CA GLN A 95 7.66 20.73 -1.96
C GLN A 95 8.78 19.70 -1.77
N PHE A 96 9.71 19.65 -2.71
CA PHE A 96 10.86 18.75 -2.68
C PHE A 96 12.04 19.40 -3.40
N ASN A 97 13.22 19.44 -2.75
CA ASN A 97 14.42 20.10 -3.28
C ASN A 97 14.19 21.55 -3.75
N GLY A 98 13.35 22.30 -3.02
CA GLY A 98 13.03 23.70 -3.32
C GLY A 98 12.08 23.92 -4.49
N ALA A 99 11.50 22.86 -5.06
CA ALA A 99 10.55 22.94 -6.17
C ALA A 99 9.23 22.25 -5.83
N THR A 100 8.15 22.68 -6.50
CA THR A 100 6.91 21.91 -6.51
C THR A 100 7.07 20.69 -7.41
N VAL A 101 6.68 19.53 -6.89
CA VAL A 101 6.64 18.25 -7.62
C VAL A 101 5.26 17.64 -7.48
N TYR A 102 4.90 16.77 -8.43
CA TYR A 102 3.62 16.07 -8.42
C TYR A 102 3.86 14.57 -8.32
N TYR A 103 3.20 13.93 -7.36
CA TYR A 103 3.31 12.51 -7.08
C TYR A 103 2.00 11.82 -7.44
N GLU A 104 2.06 10.87 -8.36
CA GLU A 104 0.93 10.06 -8.82
C GLU A 104 1.04 8.66 -8.22
N THR A 105 -0.01 8.25 -7.51
CA THR A 105 -0.10 6.90 -6.92
C THR A 105 -0.38 5.86 -7.99
N SER A 106 -0.04 4.61 -7.69
CA SER A 106 -0.39 3.45 -8.50
C SER A 106 -1.37 2.55 -7.74
N PRO A 107 -2.31 1.86 -8.42
CA PRO A 107 -3.27 0.99 -7.76
C PRO A 107 -2.67 -0.31 -7.20
N CYS A 108 -1.42 -0.64 -7.49
CA CYS A 108 -0.79 -1.83 -6.91
C CYS A 108 0.64 -1.55 -6.49
N CYS A 109 1.08 -2.20 -5.41
CA CYS A 109 2.41 -2.01 -4.84
C CYS A 109 3.54 -2.61 -5.68
N ASP A 110 3.25 -3.49 -6.63
CA ASP A 110 4.21 -4.01 -7.61
C ASP A 110 4.34 -3.10 -8.85
N GLN A 111 3.52 -2.06 -8.94
CA GLN A 111 3.53 -1.07 -10.00
C GLN A 111 4.17 0.22 -9.49
N TYR A 112 4.98 0.85 -10.33
CA TYR A 112 5.65 2.09 -9.95
C TYR A 112 4.68 3.24 -9.74
N THR A 113 4.89 4.00 -8.68
CA THR A 113 4.36 5.36 -8.53
C THR A 113 5.24 6.31 -9.35
N THR A 114 4.74 7.49 -9.71
CA THR A 114 5.50 8.40 -10.57
C THR A 114 5.62 9.77 -9.94
N LEU A 115 6.85 10.28 -9.88
CA LEU A 115 7.14 11.65 -9.45
C LEU A 115 7.46 12.50 -10.67
N TYR A 116 6.72 13.58 -10.84
CA TYR A 116 6.89 14.56 -11.92
C TYR A 116 7.46 15.87 -11.38
N ALA A 117 8.30 16.51 -12.18
CA ALA A 117 8.65 17.91 -12.00
C ALA A 117 7.46 18.83 -12.30
N ALA A 118 7.57 20.11 -11.96
CA ALA A 118 6.53 21.11 -12.20
C ALA A 118 6.12 21.23 -13.69
N ASP A 119 7.05 20.94 -14.62
CA ASP A 119 6.85 20.96 -16.07
C ASP A 119 6.27 19.65 -16.64
N GLY A 120 6.03 18.64 -15.81
CA GLY A 120 5.49 17.34 -16.21
C GLY A 120 6.54 16.30 -16.60
N LYS A 121 7.84 16.62 -16.54
CA LYS A 121 8.89 15.63 -16.76
C LYS A 121 8.91 14.60 -15.63
N VAL A 122 8.94 13.31 -15.96
CA VAL A 122 9.18 12.24 -14.98
C VAL A 122 10.58 12.40 -14.38
N LEU A 123 10.63 12.55 -13.06
CA LEU A 123 11.87 12.58 -12.30
C LEU A 123 12.32 11.14 -11.97
N CYS A 124 11.41 10.32 -11.46
CA CYS A 124 11.70 8.99 -10.93
C CYS A 124 10.43 8.24 -10.51
N HIS A 125 10.63 7.01 -10.02
CA HIS A 125 9.61 6.21 -9.36
C HIS A 125 10.02 6.00 -7.91
N PRO A 126 9.48 6.77 -6.94
CA PRO A 126 9.96 6.72 -5.56
C PRO A 126 9.49 5.47 -4.81
N ASP A 127 8.36 4.88 -5.21
CA ASP A 127 7.75 3.72 -4.56
C ASP A 127 7.26 2.70 -5.61
N GLY A 128 6.86 1.53 -5.13
CA GLY A 128 6.30 0.47 -5.96
C GLY A 128 7.35 -0.44 -6.60
N GLY A 129 6.96 -1.16 -7.65
CA GLY A 129 7.80 -2.19 -8.27
C GLY A 129 7.89 -3.47 -7.41
N PHE A 130 8.52 -4.53 -7.93
CA PHE A 130 8.62 -5.82 -7.21
C PHE A 130 9.19 -5.73 -5.80
N THR A 131 10.04 -4.74 -5.54
CA THR A 131 10.67 -4.54 -4.21
C THR A 131 9.89 -3.58 -3.32
N GLY A 132 8.90 -2.87 -3.87
CA GLY A 132 8.20 -1.75 -3.24
C GLY A 132 9.03 -0.47 -3.09
N ARG A 133 10.29 -0.45 -3.52
CA ARG A 133 11.25 0.65 -3.31
C ARG A 133 11.44 1.58 -4.51
N GLY A 134 10.59 1.44 -5.52
CA GLY A 134 10.70 2.25 -6.71
C GLY A 134 11.91 1.90 -7.60
N ASP A 135 12.37 2.87 -8.37
CA ASP A 135 13.50 2.73 -9.31
C ASP A 135 14.86 3.13 -8.72
N GLY A 136 14.88 3.54 -7.44
CA GLY A 136 16.08 3.92 -6.71
C GLY A 136 16.64 5.32 -7.03
N LYS A 137 16.01 6.10 -7.92
CA LYS A 137 16.53 7.43 -8.31
C LYS A 137 16.14 8.56 -7.34
N CYS A 138 15.08 8.35 -6.55
CA CYS A 138 14.58 9.32 -5.56
C CYS A 138 14.41 8.68 -4.18
N ALA A 139 15.46 8.03 -3.68
CA ALA A 139 15.42 7.26 -2.43
C ALA A 139 15.12 8.12 -1.18
N ASP A 140 15.29 9.44 -1.27
CA ASP A 140 15.08 10.39 -0.19
C ASP A 140 13.75 11.16 -0.29
N PHE A 141 12.98 10.98 -1.38
CA PHE A 141 11.71 11.69 -1.60
C PHE A 141 10.74 11.49 -0.44
N SER A 142 10.56 10.26 0.02
CA SER A 142 9.64 9.94 1.12
C SER A 142 10.02 10.60 2.46
N LYS A 143 11.30 10.94 2.65
CA LYS A 143 11.81 11.56 3.88
C LYS A 143 11.83 13.08 3.82
N ASN A 144 12.08 13.63 2.63
CA ASN A 144 12.40 15.05 2.45
C ASN A 144 11.26 15.86 1.82
N ARG A 145 10.19 15.21 1.32
CA ARG A 145 9.00 15.91 0.82
C ARG A 145 8.24 16.60 1.95
N THR A 146 7.73 17.79 1.67
CA THR A 146 6.91 18.58 2.60
C THR A 146 5.68 19.15 1.87
N GLU A 147 4.80 19.82 2.63
CA GLU A 147 3.62 20.51 2.09
C GLU A 147 2.75 19.61 1.20
N GLU A 148 2.41 18.42 1.70
CA GLU A 148 1.48 17.51 1.02
C GLU A 148 0.14 18.20 0.80
N LYS A 149 -0.28 18.26 -0.46
CA LYS A 149 -1.61 18.73 -0.84
C LYS A 149 -2.23 17.81 -1.88
N LEU A 150 -3.51 17.50 -1.72
CA LEU A 150 -4.26 16.73 -2.71
C LEU A 150 -4.57 17.62 -3.92
N VAL A 151 -4.16 17.19 -5.12
CA VAL A 151 -4.42 17.92 -6.37
C VAL A 151 -5.63 17.34 -7.10
N TRP A 152 -5.75 16.00 -7.06
CA TRP A 152 -6.84 15.27 -7.67
C TRP A 152 -6.91 13.84 -7.12
N GLN A 153 -8.12 13.29 -7.08
CA GLN A 153 -8.41 11.89 -6.80
C GLN A 153 -9.42 11.41 -7.85
N ASP A 154 -9.24 10.20 -8.38
CA ASP A 154 -10.23 9.59 -9.29
C ASP A 154 -11.59 9.48 -8.56
N PRO A 155 -12.65 10.16 -9.05
CA PRO A 155 -13.93 10.19 -8.37
C PRO A 155 -14.78 8.93 -8.59
N ARG A 156 -14.34 7.99 -9.45
CA ARG A 156 -15.15 6.85 -9.90
C ARG A 156 -15.15 5.68 -8.94
#